data_AF-A0A3C1FWM0-F1
#
_entry.id   AF-A0A3C1FWM0-F1
#
_cell.length_a   1.000
_cell.length_b   1.000
_cell.length_c   1.000
_cell.angle_alpha   90.00
_cell.angle_beta   90.00
_cell.angle_gamma   90.00
#
_symmetry.space_group_name_H-M   'P 1'
#
loop_
_entity.id
_entity.type
_entity.pdbx_description
1 polymer ?
#
loop_
_entity_poly.entity_id
_entity_poly.type
_entity_poly.pdbx_seq_one_letter_code
_entity_poly.pdbx_strand_id
1 'polypeptide(L)'
;WCDLTKRIDRASLLFAYPAELPQTPPELAGLFSRSGDDSDGALFSAIAQRVTDTLKGISQGRPNTEIRIFVLAKMDKARTKVLVSRRYTANHMIDAAKRWQDGCKNIPTIKIRQFGKEKGRALWAVPLVPFPDEMVWCLNTVWLRGGKKVKKNTPELTAKLIHGFSMDDILSLLLDGGHEVKRLALRAIDAMVRNFLSLVLMIGKENHSARVFKIDQKFAKQSLWLPSILGLLLYKINIEGGHMSSPAFLVGRFLSLADKLHLKYCEVVRKNSIPPQLVGNALMSTALQEPVKALSMLSQRILPYQAWANTLKEGEEIGLVKYFLKELGELSDKLRELDIPLQSTEEDKAQMLLGYLAWSEKTND
;
A
#
# COMPACT_ATOMS: atom_id res chain seq x y z
N TRP A 1 17.37 -10.17 -18.80
CA TRP A 1 16.39 -9.17 -19.26
C TRP A 1 15.02 -9.58 -18.75
N CYS A 2 14.03 -8.68 -18.71
CA CYS A 2 12.66 -9.01 -18.33
C CYS A 2 11.64 -8.28 -19.23
N ASP A 3 10.46 -8.88 -19.39
CA ASP A 3 9.37 -8.35 -20.21
C ASP A 3 8.41 -7.51 -19.36
N LEU A 4 8.25 -6.24 -19.73
CA LEU A 4 7.40 -5.28 -19.03
C LEU A 4 6.03 -5.10 -19.74
N THR A 5 5.81 -5.74 -20.88
CA THR A 5 4.65 -5.52 -21.77
C THR A 5 3.30 -5.77 -21.10
N LYS A 6 3.24 -6.70 -20.13
CA LYS A 6 1.96 -7.02 -19.44
C LYS A 6 1.50 -5.90 -18.48
N ARG A 7 2.42 -5.05 -18.02
CA ARG A 7 2.16 -4.05 -16.96
C ARG A 7 2.40 -2.61 -17.42
N ILE A 8 3.08 -2.46 -18.54
CA ILE A 8 3.28 -1.19 -19.25
C ILE A 8 2.49 -1.28 -20.55
N ASP A 9 1.74 -0.24 -20.88
CA ASP A 9 0.82 -0.16 -22.04
C ASP A 9 1.52 -0.26 -23.43
N ARG A 10 2.80 -0.62 -23.45
CA ARG A 10 3.62 -0.67 -24.64
C ARG A 10 4.62 -1.81 -24.54
N ALA A 11 4.80 -2.54 -25.64
CA ALA A 11 5.75 -3.63 -25.72
C ALA A 11 7.17 -3.14 -25.39
N SER A 12 7.65 -3.55 -24.21
CA SER A 12 8.86 -2.99 -23.58
C SER A 12 9.68 -4.09 -22.90
N LEU A 13 11.00 -4.03 -23.08
CA LEU A 13 11.97 -4.95 -22.49
C LEU A 13 12.96 -4.17 -21.64
N LEU A 14 13.28 -4.69 -20.45
CA LEU A 14 14.32 -4.16 -19.58
C LEU A 14 15.55 -5.07 -19.57
N PHE A 15 16.70 -4.46 -19.75
CA PHE A 15 18.01 -5.10 -19.65
C PHE A 15 18.74 -4.53 -18.44
N ALA A 16 19.30 -5.40 -17.62
CA ALA A 16 20.17 -5.05 -16.52
C ALA A 16 21.31 -6.08 -16.46
N TYR A 17 22.55 -5.62 -16.56
CA TYR A 17 23.73 -6.47 -16.66
C TYR A 17 24.99 -5.71 -16.20
N PRO A 18 26.00 -6.41 -15.66
CA PRO A 18 27.30 -5.81 -15.40
C PRO A 18 28.03 -5.51 -16.72
N ALA A 19 28.76 -4.40 -16.80
CA ALA A 19 29.52 -4.00 -17.97
C ALA A 19 30.60 -5.02 -18.34
N GLU A 20 31.15 -5.69 -17.33
CA GLU A 20 32.05 -6.84 -17.47
C GLU A 20 31.31 -8.11 -17.04
N LEU A 21 31.26 -9.12 -17.90
CA LEU A 21 30.52 -10.34 -17.62
C LEU A 21 31.26 -11.20 -16.57
N PRO A 22 30.69 -11.42 -15.37
CA PRO A 22 31.28 -12.34 -14.39
C PRO A 22 31.02 -13.79 -14.81
N GLN A 23 31.77 -14.74 -14.21
CA GLN A 23 31.55 -16.18 -14.45
C GLN A 23 30.13 -16.63 -14.08
N THR A 24 29.58 -16.07 -13.00
CA THR A 24 28.19 -16.31 -12.59
C THR A 24 27.40 -15.00 -12.72
N PRO A 25 26.59 -14.82 -13.77
CA PRO A 25 25.85 -13.59 -14.00
C PRO A 25 24.72 -13.42 -12.96
N PRO A 26 24.59 -12.25 -12.32
CA PRO A 26 23.49 -11.99 -11.39
C PRO A 26 22.14 -11.89 -12.13
N GLU A 27 21.06 -12.30 -11.47
CA GLU A 27 19.67 -12.19 -11.95
C GLU A 27 19.13 -10.73 -11.90
N LEU A 28 19.94 -9.76 -12.33
CA LEU A 28 19.68 -8.32 -12.15
C LEU A 28 18.32 -7.87 -12.70
N ALA A 29 17.92 -8.39 -13.87
CA ALA A 29 16.64 -8.04 -14.47
C ALA A 29 15.45 -8.48 -13.61
N GLY A 30 15.61 -9.53 -12.80
CA GLY A 30 14.61 -10.02 -11.86
C GLY A 30 14.29 -9.03 -10.73
N LEU A 31 15.17 -8.05 -10.45
CA LEU A 31 14.85 -6.97 -9.49
C LEU A 31 13.73 -6.05 -9.98
N PHE A 32 13.48 -5.97 -11.29
CA PHE A 32 12.60 -4.97 -11.87
C PHE A 32 11.22 -5.49 -12.24
N SER A 33 11.13 -6.79 -12.52
CA SER A 33 9.88 -7.47 -12.85
C SER A 33 10.05 -8.96 -12.62
N ARG A 34 8.92 -9.64 -12.42
CA ARG A 34 8.88 -11.10 -12.32
C ARG A 34 9.17 -11.71 -13.69
N SER A 35 10.16 -12.59 -13.74
CA SER A 35 10.41 -13.49 -14.87
C SER A 35 9.12 -14.25 -15.23
N GLY A 36 8.83 -14.40 -16.53
CA GLY A 36 7.61 -15.06 -17.01
C GLY A 36 7.50 -16.51 -16.53
N ASP A 37 6.27 -16.90 -16.14
CA ASP A 37 5.88 -18.23 -15.63
C ASP A 37 6.60 -18.74 -14.38
N ASP A 38 6.96 -17.85 -13.47
CA ASP A 38 7.30 -18.22 -12.08
C ASP A 38 6.07 -18.83 -11.38
N SER A 39 5.90 -20.15 -11.56
CA SER A 39 4.99 -21.03 -10.83
C SER A 39 5.25 -21.00 -9.31
N ASP A 40 6.44 -20.56 -8.90
CA ASP A 40 6.91 -20.51 -7.51
C ASP A 40 6.40 -19.32 -6.69
N GLY A 41 5.77 -18.31 -7.31
CA GLY A 41 5.23 -17.21 -6.52
C GLY A 41 6.29 -16.34 -5.84
N ALA A 42 7.56 -16.40 -6.29
CA ALA A 42 8.70 -15.71 -5.66
C ALA A 42 8.42 -14.24 -5.32
N LEU A 43 8.82 -13.84 -4.11
CA LEU A 43 8.67 -12.49 -3.58
C LEU A 43 9.88 -11.63 -4.00
N PHE A 44 9.67 -10.31 -4.11
CA PHE A 44 10.75 -9.36 -4.37
C PHE A 44 11.94 -9.58 -3.43
N SER A 45 11.68 -9.79 -2.15
CA SER A 45 12.72 -10.00 -1.13
C SER A 45 13.63 -11.20 -1.43
N ALA A 46 13.08 -12.31 -1.93
CA ALA A 46 13.85 -13.49 -2.27
C ALA A 46 14.77 -13.23 -3.47
N ILE A 47 14.26 -12.58 -4.51
CA ILE A 47 15.06 -12.21 -5.70
C ILE A 47 16.12 -11.17 -5.31
N ALA A 48 15.73 -10.15 -4.55
CA ALA A 48 16.63 -9.11 -4.05
C ALA A 48 17.77 -9.72 -3.24
N GLN A 49 17.49 -10.68 -2.37
CA GLN A 49 18.54 -11.36 -1.60
C GLN A 49 19.54 -12.06 -2.52
N ARG A 50 19.07 -12.91 -3.45
CA ARG A 50 19.97 -13.63 -4.38
C ARG A 50 20.83 -12.69 -5.23
N VAL A 51 20.21 -11.64 -5.78
CA VAL A 51 20.91 -10.66 -6.60
C VAL A 51 21.94 -9.89 -5.78
N THR A 52 21.56 -9.41 -4.59
CA THR A 52 22.50 -8.65 -3.73
C THR A 52 23.65 -9.50 -3.23
N ASP A 53 23.45 -10.78 -2.92
CA ASP A 53 24.54 -11.67 -2.51
C ASP A 53 25.50 -11.97 -3.65
N THR A 54 24.97 -12.17 -4.86
CA THR A 54 25.82 -12.33 -6.07
C THR A 54 26.63 -11.06 -6.34
N LEU A 55 26.01 -9.88 -6.24
CA LEU A 55 26.69 -8.60 -6.45
C LEU A 55 27.76 -8.32 -5.39
N LYS A 56 27.55 -8.72 -4.13
CA LYS A 56 28.57 -8.61 -3.07
C LYS A 56 29.80 -9.46 -3.39
N GLY A 57 29.60 -10.69 -3.88
CA GLY A 57 30.70 -11.55 -4.31
C GLY A 57 31.50 -10.93 -5.47
N ILE A 58 30.81 -10.30 -6.43
CA ILE A 58 31.45 -9.59 -7.54
C ILE A 58 32.21 -8.34 -7.03
N SER A 59 31.61 -7.56 -6.12
CA SER A 59 32.20 -6.30 -5.65
C SER A 59 33.42 -6.47 -4.75
N GLN A 60 33.57 -7.63 -4.08
CA GLN A 60 34.78 -7.96 -3.32
C GLN A 60 36.02 -8.06 -4.22
N GLY A 61 35.87 -8.56 -5.45
CA GLY A 61 36.97 -8.61 -6.43
C GLY A 61 37.08 -7.35 -7.28
N ARG A 62 35.98 -6.62 -7.49
CA ARG A 62 35.88 -5.44 -8.37
C ARG A 62 34.91 -4.39 -7.78
N PRO A 63 35.35 -3.49 -6.89
CA PRO A 63 34.45 -2.56 -6.19
C PRO A 63 33.74 -1.56 -7.12
N ASN A 64 34.32 -1.28 -8.30
CA ASN A 64 33.77 -0.35 -9.29
C ASN A 64 33.06 -1.05 -10.47
N THR A 65 32.56 -2.29 -10.30
CA THR A 65 31.77 -2.94 -11.35
C THR A 65 30.55 -2.08 -11.70
N GLU A 66 30.56 -1.57 -12.94
CA GLU A 66 29.46 -0.82 -13.52
C GLU A 66 28.32 -1.78 -13.89
N ILE A 67 27.11 -1.44 -13.47
CA ILE A 67 25.85 -2.07 -13.85
C ILE A 67 25.13 -1.14 -14.83
N ARG A 68 24.77 -1.68 -15.99
CA ARG A 68 24.04 -0.96 -17.04
C ARG A 68 22.58 -1.38 -17.02
N ILE A 69 21.69 -0.40 -17.00
CA ILE A 69 20.24 -0.61 -17.07
C ILE A 69 19.72 0.17 -18.26
N PHE A 70 18.98 -0.50 -19.15
CA PHE A 70 18.25 0.20 -20.19
C PHE A 70 16.90 -0.45 -20.50
N VAL A 71 15.95 0.39 -20.92
CA VAL A 71 14.60 -0.04 -21.31
C VAL A 71 14.39 0.25 -22.78
N LEU A 72 14.06 -0.77 -23.55
CA LEU A 72 13.68 -0.65 -24.96
C LEU A 72 12.17 -0.73 -25.09
N ALA A 73 11.58 0.10 -25.96
CA ALA A 73 10.15 0.02 -26.26
C ALA A 73 9.85 0.18 -27.75
N LYS A 74 8.99 -0.69 -28.27
CA LYS A 74 8.52 -0.66 -29.67
C LYS A 74 7.66 0.57 -29.93
N MET A 75 8.06 1.43 -30.86
CA MET A 75 7.28 2.60 -31.32
C MET A 75 6.15 2.18 -32.23
N ASP A 76 6.48 1.28 -33.14
CA ASP A 76 5.62 0.64 -34.11
C ASP A 76 6.26 -0.69 -34.47
N LYS A 77 5.80 -1.35 -35.54
CA LYS A 77 6.31 -2.66 -35.96
C LYS A 77 7.82 -2.64 -36.24
N ALA A 78 8.35 -1.54 -36.79
CA ALA A 78 9.72 -1.46 -37.28
C ALA A 78 10.68 -0.73 -36.32
N ARG A 79 10.21 0.27 -35.58
CA ARG A 79 11.09 1.14 -34.78
C ARG A 79 11.09 0.78 -33.29
N THR A 80 12.27 0.75 -32.70
CA THR A 80 12.49 0.57 -31.25
C THR A 80 13.23 1.78 -30.71
N LYS A 81 12.78 2.35 -29.58
CA LYS A 81 13.51 3.43 -28.90
C LYS A 81 14.02 3.00 -27.54
N VAL A 82 15.12 3.60 -27.11
CA VAL A 82 15.59 3.55 -25.72
C VAL A 82 14.75 4.54 -24.91
N LEU A 83 14.00 4.04 -23.93
CA LEU A 83 13.23 4.86 -23.00
C LEU A 83 14.08 5.33 -21.82
N VAL A 84 14.97 4.45 -21.35
CA VAL A 84 15.81 4.67 -20.17
C VAL A 84 17.18 4.10 -20.46
N SER A 85 18.23 4.80 -20.05
CA SER A 85 19.62 4.33 -20.07
C SER A 85 20.34 4.90 -18.88
N ARG A 86 20.78 4.04 -17.95
CA ARG A 86 21.40 4.43 -16.69
C ARG A 86 22.56 3.52 -16.34
N ARG A 87 23.50 4.05 -15.57
CA ARG A 87 24.71 3.36 -15.12
C ARG A 87 24.87 3.58 -13.62
N TYR A 88 25.09 2.50 -12.89
CA TYR A 88 25.29 2.53 -11.45
C TYR A 88 26.40 1.56 -11.05
N THR A 89 26.89 1.64 -9.83
CA THR A 89 27.82 0.63 -9.31
C THR A 89 27.07 -0.58 -8.74
N ALA A 90 27.74 -1.73 -8.63
CA ALA A 90 27.18 -2.90 -7.96
C ALA A 90 26.76 -2.59 -6.50
N ASN A 91 27.57 -1.82 -5.76
CA ASN A 91 27.25 -1.39 -4.40
C ASN A 91 25.99 -0.52 -4.35
N HIS A 92 25.84 0.42 -5.29
CA HIS A 92 24.63 1.23 -5.39
C HIS A 92 23.37 0.39 -5.63
N MET A 93 23.46 -0.65 -6.46
CA MET A 93 22.35 -1.58 -6.67
C MET A 93 21.97 -2.36 -5.40
N ILE A 94 22.97 -2.78 -4.62
CA ILE A 94 22.76 -3.45 -3.33
C ILE A 94 22.02 -2.51 -2.38
N ASP A 95 22.51 -1.29 -2.23
CA ASP A 95 21.92 -0.28 -1.34
C ASP A 95 20.53 0.14 -1.80
N ALA A 96 20.30 0.25 -3.11
CA ALA A 96 18.98 0.56 -3.68
C ALA A 96 17.96 -0.55 -3.38
N ALA A 97 18.33 -1.82 -3.58
CA ALA A 97 17.46 -2.95 -3.27
C ALA A 97 17.14 -3.05 -1.77
N LYS A 98 18.11 -2.76 -0.90
CA LYS A 98 17.88 -2.69 0.54
C LYS A 98 16.94 -1.55 0.92
N ARG A 99 17.22 -0.32 0.47
CA ARG A 99 16.38 0.87 0.71
C ARG A 99 14.94 0.69 0.20
N TRP A 100 14.74 -0.03 -0.90
CA TRP A 100 13.41 -0.36 -1.40
C TRP A 100 12.64 -1.26 -0.43
N GLN A 101 13.27 -2.32 0.08
CA GLN A 101 12.64 -3.21 1.05
C GLN A 101 12.36 -2.52 2.37
N ASP A 102 13.32 -1.75 2.88
CA ASP A 102 13.19 -1.03 4.14
C ASP A 102 12.08 0.03 4.03
N GLY A 103 12.04 0.77 2.92
CA GLY A 103 10.96 1.70 2.63
C GLY A 103 9.60 1.02 2.54
N CYS A 104 9.49 -0.12 1.85
CA CYS A 104 8.22 -0.85 1.81
C CYS A 104 7.77 -1.42 3.16
N LYS A 105 8.69 -1.64 4.10
CA LYS A 105 8.41 -2.06 5.47
C LYS A 105 8.21 -0.87 6.43
N ASN A 106 8.34 0.36 5.94
CA ASN A 106 8.12 1.60 6.69
C ASN A 106 6.62 1.86 6.90
N ILE A 107 5.93 0.90 7.54
CA ILE A 107 4.49 0.90 7.79
C ILE A 107 4.21 0.35 9.20
N PRO A 108 3.08 0.73 9.82
CA PRO A 108 2.61 0.08 11.03
C PRO A 108 2.24 -1.39 10.74
N THR A 109 1.99 -2.15 11.80
CA THR A 109 1.39 -3.49 11.66
C THR A 109 0.05 -3.40 10.93
N ILE A 110 -0.01 -3.99 9.73
CA ILE A 110 -1.21 -4.08 8.89
C ILE A 110 -1.41 -5.53 8.49
N LYS A 111 -2.64 -6.03 8.60
CA LYS A 111 -3.03 -7.33 8.04
C LYS A 111 -4.31 -7.15 7.23
N ILE A 112 -4.35 -7.80 6.07
CA ILE A 112 -5.49 -7.73 5.14
C ILE A 112 -6.02 -9.14 4.92
N ARG A 113 -7.33 -9.33 5.04
CA ARG A 113 -7.95 -10.65 4.87
C ARG A 113 -7.94 -11.04 3.39
N GLN A 114 -7.37 -12.20 3.07
CA GLN A 114 -7.25 -12.72 1.71
C GLN A 114 -7.82 -14.13 1.61
N PHE A 115 -8.27 -14.53 0.42
CA PHE A 115 -8.52 -15.95 0.13
C PHE A 115 -7.18 -16.69 0.07
N GLY A 116 -7.10 -17.82 0.76
CA GLY A 116 -5.96 -18.73 0.72
C GLY A 116 -5.95 -19.59 -0.54
N LYS A 117 -4.91 -20.42 -0.66
CA LYS A 117 -4.79 -21.42 -1.74
C LYS A 117 -5.88 -22.49 -1.65
N GLU A 118 -6.32 -22.82 -0.44
CA GLU A 118 -7.44 -23.73 -0.19
C GLU A 118 -8.78 -23.01 -0.38
N LYS A 119 -9.66 -23.59 -1.19
CA LYS A 119 -10.97 -23.03 -1.49
C LYS A 119 -11.79 -22.86 -0.20
N GLY A 120 -12.23 -21.64 0.07
CA GLY A 120 -13.05 -21.30 1.24
C GLY A 120 -12.26 -20.92 2.50
N ARG A 121 -10.94 -21.11 2.51
CA ARG A 121 -10.10 -20.68 3.64
C ARG A 121 -9.65 -19.23 3.44
N ALA A 122 -9.92 -18.37 4.42
CA ALA A 122 -9.42 -17.01 4.44
C ALA A 122 -8.30 -16.87 5.49
N LEU A 123 -7.27 -16.10 5.17
CA LEU A 123 -6.12 -15.85 6.03
C LEU A 123 -5.81 -14.37 6.13
N TRP A 124 -5.22 -13.97 7.25
CA TRP A 124 -4.68 -12.62 7.43
C TRP A 124 -3.30 -12.54 6.78
N ALA A 125 -3.23 -11.87 5.64
CA ALA A 125 -1.98 -11.68 4.90
C ALA A 125 -1.32 -10.36 5.30
N VAL A 126 0.01 -10.36 5.33
CA VAL A 126 0.81 -9.14 5.52
C VAL A 126 1.03 -8.44 4.16
N PRO A 127 1.23 -7.11 4.15
CA PRO A 127 1.63 -6.37 2.97
C PRO A 127 2.88 -6.96 2.29
N LEU A 128 2.91 -6.88 0.96
CA LEU A 128 3.99 -7.43 0.14
C LEU A 128 4.85 -6.30 -0.43
N VAL A 129 6.15 -6.54 -0.59
CA VAL A 129 7.05 -5.63 -1.33
C VAL A 129 6.80 -5.81 -2.83
N PRO A 130 6.32 -4.79 -3.56
CA PRO A 130 6.11 -4.89 -5.00
C PRO A 130 7.42 -4.85 -5.76
N PHE A 131 7.47 -5.50 -6.93
CA PHE A 131 8.48 -5.16 -7.93
C PHE A 131 8.17 -3.79 -8.58
N PRO A 132 9.18 -3.11 -9.14
CA PRO A 132 9.01 -1.83 -9.82
C PRO A 132 7.88 -1.81 -10.87
N ASP A 133 7.76 -2.83 -11.72
CA ASP A 133 6.68 -2.92 -12.71
C ASP A 133 5.28 -3.08 -12.07
N GLU A 134 5.19 -3.74 -10.92
CA GLU A 134 3.95 -3.86 -10.16
C GLU A 134 3.56 -2.52 -9.53
N MET A 135 4.53 -1.73 -9.11
CA MET A 135 4.30 -0.37 -8.62
C MET A 135 3.82 0.56 -9.74
N VAL A 136 4.41 0.48 -10.95
CA VAL A 136 3.87 1.19 -12.14
C VAL A 136 2.40 0.86 -12.31
N TRP A 137 2.08 -0.44 -12.32
CA TRP A 137 0.72 -0.90 -12.52
C TRP A 137 -0.23 -0.44 -11.42
N CYS A 138 0.22 -0.48 -10.17
CA CYS A 138 -0.55 0.01 -9.03
C CYS A 138 -0.84 1.52 -9.18
N LEU A 139 0.18 2.38 -9.30
CA LEU A 139 -0.01 3.83 -9.39
C LEU A 139 -0.89 4.26 -10.58
N ASN A 140 -0.90 3.46 -11.65
CA ASN A 140 -1.70 3.68 -12.85
C ASN A 140 -3.10 3.03 -12.81
N THR A 141 -3.55 2.51 -11.66
CA THR A 141 -4.88 1.91 -11.50
C THR A 141 -5.81 2.87 -10.74
N VAL A 142 -6.95 3.23 -11.37
CA VAL A 142 -8.04 3.98 -10.73
C VAL A 142 -9.17 3.04 -10.37
N TRP A 143 -9.61 3.08 -9.11
CA TRP A 143 -10.66 2.20 -8.61
C TRP A 143 -12.05 2.81 -8.72
N LEU A 144 -12.90 2.14 -9.49
CA LEU A 144 -14.29 2.51 -9.68
C LEU A 144 -15.15 1.72 -8.69
N ARG A 145 -16.14 2.38 -8.07
CA ARG A 145 -17.08 1.74 -7.13
C ARG A 145 -16.38 0.96 -6.00
N GLY A 146 -15.24 1.46 -5.53
CA GLY A 146 -14.43 0.83 -4.49
C GLY A 146 -13.79 -0.50 -4.89
N GLY A 147 -13.77 -0.86 -6.18
CA GLY A 147 -13.19 -2.11 -6.67
C GLY A 147 -14.07 -3.35 -6.47
N LYS A 148 -15.31 -3.18 -6.01
CA LYS A 148 -16.22 -4.29 -5.72
C LYS A 148 -16.63 -5.00 -7.00
N LYS A 149 -16.33 -6.30 -7.09
CA LYS A 149 -16.74 -7.11 -8.23
C LYS A 149 -18.27 -7.12 -8.37
N VAL A 150 -18.76 -6.57 -9.49
CA VAL A 150 -20.17 -6.67 -9.88
C VAL A 150 -20.45 -8.10 -10.35
N LYS A 151 -21.71 -8.54 -10.34
CA LYS A 151 -22.15 -9.90 -10.72
C LYS A 151 -21.49 -10.37 -12.03
N LYS A 152 -21.27 -11.68 -12.16
CA LYS A 152 -20.51 -12.37 -13.23
C LYS A 152 -20.83 -11.96 -14.67
N ASN A 153 -21.98 -11.33 -14.94
CA ASN A 153 -22.46 -11.02 -16.29
C ASN A 153 -22.68 -9.51 -16.54
N THR A 154 -22.12 -8.63 -15.70
CA THR A 154 -22.20 -7.19 -15.93
C THR A 154 -20.83 -6.68 -16.37
N PRO A 155 -20.67 -6.09 -17.57
CA PRO A 155 -19.38 -5.64 -18.11
C PRO A 155 -18.82 -4.38 -17.43
N GLU A 156 -19.27 -4.09 -16.20
CA GLU A 156 -18.90 -2.86 -15.51
C GLU A 156 -17.48 -2.95 -14.94
N LEU A 157 -16.64 -2.01 -15.36
CA LEU A 157 -15.26 -1.90 -14.91
C LEU A 157 -15.21 -1.58 -13.41
N THR A 158 -14.50 -2.41 -12.65
CA THR A 158 -14.17 -2.17 -11.23
C THR A 158 -12.89 -1.36 -11.06
N ALA A 159 -12.07 -1.32 -12.10
CA ALA A 159 -10.85 -0.55 -12.17
C ALA A 159 -10.56 -0.14 -13.62
N LYS A 160 -9.91 1.01 -13.79
CA LYS A 160 -9.45 1.53 -15.08
C LYS A 160 -7.96 1.84 -15.01
N LEU A 161 -7.22 1.47 -16.06
CA LEU A 161 -5.82 1.87 -16.21
C LEU A 161 -5.73 3.28 -16.78
N ILE A 162 -4.83 4.08 -16.24
CA ILE A 162 -4.50 5.43 -16.69
C ILE A 162 -3.01 5.56 -16.96
N HIS A 163 -2.59 6.61 -17.65
CA HIS A 163 -1.18 6.93 -17.85
C HIS A 163 -0.78 8.06 -16.91
N GLY A 164 -0.18 7.71 -15.77
CA GLY A 164 0.31 8.69 -14.78
C GLY A 164 1.81 8.55 -14.51
N PHE A 165 2.28 7.32 -14.34
CA PHE A 165 3.66 7.00 -13.98
C PHE A 165 4.28 6.04 -15.00
N SER A 166 5.51 6.32 -15.38
CA SER A 166 6.32 5.50 -16.28
C SER A 166 7.24 4.58 -15.51
N MET A 167 7.86 3.62 -16.22
CA MET A 167 8.95 2.82 -15.63
C MET A 167 10.14 3.69 -15.23
N ASP A 168 10.41 4.79 -15.95
CA ASP A 168 11.50 5.69 -15.60
C ASP A 168 11.27 6.37 -14.24
N ASP A 169 10.04 6.81 -13.97
CA ASP A 169 9.66 7.34 -12.65
C ASP A 169 9.94 6.31 -11.54
N ILE A 170 9.53 5.06 -11.73
CA ILE A 170 9.71 4.04 -10.68
C ILE A 170 11.18 3.62 -10.55
N LEU A 171 11.93 3.61 -11.65
CA LEU A 171 13.38 3.41 -11.60
C LEU A 171 14.07 4.55 -10.84
N SER A 172 13.61 5.80 -10.99
CA SER A 172 14.10 6.92 -10.16
C SER A 172 13.78 6.71 -8.69
N LEU A 173 12.57 6.24 -8.35
CA LEU A 173 12.22 5.91 -6.97
C LEU A 173 13.10 4.78 -6.41
N LEU A 174 13.43 3.76 -7.20
CA LEU A 174 14.28 2.66 -6.77
C LEU A 174 15.74 3.07 -6.61
N LEU A 175 16.30 3.71 -7.64
CA LEU A 175 17.74 3.85 -7.83
C LEU A 175 18.25 5.22 -7.38
N ASP A 176 17.47 6.28 -7.48
CA ASP A 176 17.97 7.63 -7.26
C ASP A 176 17.68 8.16 -5.85
N GLY A 177 18.14 9.39 -5.60
CA GLY A 177 17.84 10.17 -4.40
C GLY A 177 17.79 11.67 -4.70
N GLY A 178 17.66 12.48 -3.66
CA GLY A 178 17.63 13.95 -3.79
C GLY A 178 16.22 14.52 -3.98
N HIS A 179 16.16 15.82 -4.28
CA HIS A 179 14.91 16.60 -4.30
C HIS A 179 13.90 16.14 -5.36
N GLU A 180 14.36 15.72 -6.54
CA GLU A 180 13.46 15.24 -7.60
C GLU A 180 12.74 13.95 -7.21
N VAL A 181 13.44 13.04 -6.52
CA VAL A 181 12.84 11.81 -6.00
C VAL A 181 11.81 12.11 -4.92
N LYS A 182 12.06 13.10 -4.05
CA LYS A 182 11.08 13.56 -3.05
C LYS A 182 9.83 14.14 -3.72
N ARG A 183 10.01 15.00 -4.72
CA ARG A 183 8.90 15.59 -5.49
C ARG A 183 8.08 14.53 -6.21
N LEU A 184 8.75 13.54 -6.81
CA LEU A 184 8.11 12.40 -7.44
C LEU A 184 7.32 11.56 -6.41
N ALA A 185 7.88 11.34 -5.22
CA ALA A 185 7.22 10.60 -4.16
C ALA A 185 5.94 11.31 -3.68
N LEU A 186 5.98 12.63 -3.46
CA LEU A 186 4.79 13.43 -3.12
C LEU A 186 3.71 13.35 -4.22
N ARG A 187 4.10 13.48 -5.49
CA ARG A 187 3.17 13.29 -6.63
C ARG A 187 2.54 11.89 -6.64
N ALA A 188 3.33 10.87 -6.31
CA ALA A 188 2.83 9.49 -6.22
C ALA A 188 1.89 9.29 -5.02
N ILE A 189 2.12 9.94 -3.88
CA ILE A 189 1.22 9.93 -2.74
C ILE A 189 -0.14 10.54 -3.13
N ASP A 190 -0.13 11.74 -3.72
CA ASP A 190 -1.35 12.42 -4.18
C ASP A 190 -2.15 11.55 -5.16
N ALA A 191 -1.46 10.94 -6.14
CA ALA A 191 -2.09 9.98 -7.05
C ALA A 191 -2.67 8.74 -6.33
N MET A 192 -1.94 8.16 -5.39
CA MET A 192 -2.39 7.02 -4.59
C MET A 192 -3.64 7.36 -3.79
N VAL A 193 -3.62 8.47 -3.06
CA VAL A 193 -4.76 8.91 -2.23
C VAL A 193 -5.99 9.09 -3.12
N ARG A 194 -5.89 9.82 -4.23
CA ARG A 194 -7.02 10.03 -5.15
C ARG A 194 -7.55 8.74 -5.76
N ASN A 195 -6.65 7.87 -6.24
CA ASN A 195 -7.03 6.71 -7.05
C ASN A 195 -7.46 5.51 -6.21
N PHE A 196 -6.95 5.38 -4.99
CA PHE A 196 -7.12 4.20 -4.13
C PHE A 196 -7.99 4.44 -2.89
N LEU A 197 -8.39 5.68 -2.57
CA LEU A 197 -9.21 5.96 -1.39
C LEU A 197 -10.42 5.02 -1.29
N SER A 198 -11.16 4.87 -2.38
CA SER A 198 -12.37 4.03 -2.40
C SER A 198 -12.06 2.55 -2.12
N LEU A 199 -10.92 2.04 -2.59
CA LEU A 199 -10.45 0.69 -2.33
C LEU A 199 -10.04 0.52 -0.86
N VAL A 200 -9.24 1.45 -0.33
CA VAL A 200 -8.75 1.43 1.06
C VAL A 200 -9.92 1.37 2.03
N LEU A 201 -10.94 2.20 1.82
CA LEU A 201 -12.11 2.23 2.69
C LEU A 201 -12.91 0.93 2.64
N MET A 202 -12.99 0.30 1.47
CA MET A 202 -13.71 -0.97 1.31
C MET A 202 -12.95 -2.15 1.93
N ILE A 203 -11.61 -2.18 1.78
CA ILE A 203 -10.75 -3.14 2.46
C ILE A 203 -10.86 -2.98 3.97
N GLY A 204 -10.76 -1.75 4.49
CA GLY A 204 -10.85 -1.49 5.93
C GLY A 204 -12.19 -1.94 6.51
N LYS A 205 -13.30 -1.60 5.84
CA LYS A 205 -14.64 -2.04 6.24
C LYS A 205 -14.76 -3.57 6.30
N GLU A 206 -14.39 -4.29 5.23
CA GLU A 206 -14.51 -5.75 5.22
C GLU A 206 -13.57 -6.42 6.23
N ASN A 207 -12.37 -5.86 6.43
CA ASN A 207 -11.45 -6.30 7.47
C ASN A 207 -12.07 -6.16 8.87
N HIS A 208 -12.80 -5.09 9.17
CA HIS A 208 -13.51 -4.94 10.46
C HIS A 208 -14.57 -6.03 10.67
N SER A 209 -15.19 -6.51 9.59
CA SER A 209 -16.13 -7.64 9.61
C SER A 209 -15.46 -9.01 9.46
N ALA A 210 -14.12 -9.09 9.54
CA ALA A 210 -13.32 -10.30 9.32
C ALA A 210 -13.57 -11.00 7.96
N ARG A 211 -14.03 -10.25 6.96
CA ARG A 211 -14.39 -10.73 5.62
C ARG A 211 -13.30 -10.39 4.61
N VAL A 212 -13.20 -11.22 3.58
CA VAL A 212 -12.33 -10.93 2.43
C VAL A 212 -13.03 -9.97 1.49
N PHE A 213 -12.40 -8.83 1.20
CA PHE A 213 -12.90 -7.93 0.17
C PHE A 213 -12.70 -8.56 -1.23
N LYS A 214 -13.80 -8.77 -1.95
CA LYS A 214 -13.80 -9.44 -3.26
C LYS A 214 -13.43 -8.47 -4.38
N ILE A 215 -12.14 -8.43 -4.67
CA ILE A 215 -11.54 -7.75 -5.83
C ILE A 215 -11.53 -8.70 -7.03
N ASP A 216 -11.50 -8.15 -8.24
CA ASP A 216 -11.16 -8.97 -9.41
C ASP A 216 -9.80 -9.67 -9.24
N GLN A 217 -9.72 -10.95 -9.61
CA GLN A 217 -8.53 -11.77 -9.43
C GLN A 217 -7.30 -11.16 -10.09
N LYS A 218 -7.49 -10.45 -11.22
CA LYS A 218 -6.41 -9.71 -11.88
C LYS A 218 -5.73 -8.79 -10.88
N PHE A 219 -6.47 -8.02 -10.09
CA PHE A 219 -5.93 -6.98 -9.20
C PHE A 219 -5.76 -7.42 -7.74
N ALA A 220 -5.97 -8.70 -7.41
CA ALA A 220 -6.02 -9.19 -6.03
C ALA A 220 -4.82 -8.76 -5.18
N LYS A 221 -3.60 -8.83 -5.76
CA LYS A 221 -2.36 -8.47 -5.07
C LYS A 221 -2.18 -6.96 -4.80
N GLN A 222 -2.85 -6.07 -5.54
CA GLN A 222 -2.71 -4.62 -5.33
C GLN A 222 -3.15 -4.19 -3.92
N SER A 223 -4.13 -4.90 -3.34
CA SER A 223 -4.53 -4.68 -1.94
C SER A 223 -3.38 -4.89 -0.94
N LEU A 224 -2.44 -5.81 -1.23
CA LEU A 224 -1.29 -6.10 -0.38
C LEU A 224 -0.08 -5.22 -0.69
N TRP A 225 0.02 -4.65 -1.89
CA TRP A 225 1.11 -3.73 -2.23
C TRP A 225 0.84 -2.30 -1.75
N LEU A 226 -0.43 -1.90 -1.70
CA LEU A 226 -0.81 -0.52 -1.40
C LEU A 226 -0.17 0.01 -0.10
N PRO A 227 -0.25 -0.69 1.05
CA PRO A 227 0.39 -0.20 2.27
C PRO A 227 1.90 -0.04 2.09
N SER A 228 2.56 -1.04 1.51
CA SER A 228 4.00 -1.04 1.24
C SER A 228 4.43 0.10 0.32
N ILE A 229 3.61 0.45 -0.68
CA ILE A 229 3.87 1.57 -1.57
C ILE A 229 3.79 2.89 -0.80
N LEU A 230 2.75 3.09 0.03
CA LEU A 230 2.66 4.29 0.88
C LEU A 230 3.85 4.39 1.83
N GLY A 231 4.25 3.28 2.47
CA GLY A 231 5.43 3.24 3.33
C GLY A 231 6.71 3.64 2.60
N LEU A 232 6.91 3.12 1.38
CA LEU A 232 8.07 3.46 0.54
C LEU A 232 8.08 4.95 0.18
N LEU A 233 6.94 5.49 -0.21
CA LEU A 233 6.84 6.90 -0.60
C LEU A 233 7.13 7.84 0.59
N LEU A 234 6.59 7.51 1.77
CA LEU A 234 6.91 8.22 3.02
C LEU A 234 8.40 8.11 3.39
N TYR A 235 8.98 6.91 3.24
CA TYR A 235 10.41 6.69 3.45
C TYR A 235 11.26 7.56 2.53
N LYS A 236 10.87 7.71 1.25
CA LYS A 236 11.59 8.53 0.26
C LYS A 236 11.55 10.03 0.57
N ILE A 237 10.57 10.50 1.34
CA ILE A 237 10.49 11.87 1.83
C ILE A 237 10.99 12.04 3.28
N ASN A 238 11.66 11.01 3.82
CA ASN A 238 12.22 10.96 5.17
C ASN A 238 11.17 10.99 6.31
N ILE A 239 10.01 10.38 6.08
CA ILE A 239 8.99 10.20 7.11
C ILE A 239 8.97 8.74 7.56
N GLU A 240 9.17 8.54 8.86
CA GLU A 240 9.10 7.23 9.48
C GLU A 240 7.65 6.74 9.62
N GLY A 241 7.47 5.44 9.39
CA GLY A 241 6.17 4.81 9.31
C GLY A 241 5.95 3.58 10.19
N GLY A 242 7.00 3.05 10.83
CA GLY A 242 6.89 1.89 11.72
C GLY A 242 6.23 2.21 13.07
N HIS A 243 6.62 3.32 13.70
CA HIS A 243 6.11 3.79 15.00
C HIS A 243 5.32 5.09 14.82
N MET A 244 4.31 5.08 13.94
CA MET A 244 3.55 6.30 13.67
C MET A 244 2.74 6.72 14.91
N SER A 245 3.09 7.88 15.46
CA SER A 245 2.29 8.62 16.45
C SER A 245 1.85 9.99 15.92
N SER A 246 1.98 10.22 14.61
CA SER A 246 1.62 11.51 14.01
C SER A 246 0.13 11.80 14.18
N PRO A 247 -0.26 13.09 14.26
CA PRO A 247 -1.67 13.48 14.38
C PRO A 247 -2.53 12.84 13.29
N ALA A 248 -2.08 12.91 12.02
CA ALA A 248 -2.82 12.37 10.88
C ALA A 248 -3.01 10.84 10.97
N PHE A 249 -1.97 10.11 11.38
CA PHE A 249 -2.08 8.67 11.61
C PHE A 249 -3.10 8.33 12.69
N LEU A 250 -3.06 9.05 13.83
CA LEU A 250 -3.97 8.84 14.94
C LEU A 250 -5.42 9.19 14.57
N VAL A 251 -5.64 10.22 13.74
CA VAL A 251 -6.96 10.52 13.15
C VAL A 251 -7.46 9.32 12.34
N GLY A 252 -6.63 8.75 11.46
CA GLY A 252 -6.97 7.56 10.68
C GLY A 252 -7.38 6.37 11.58
N ARG A 253 -6.59 6.12 12.63
CA ARG A 253 -6.91 5.09 13.64
C ARG A 253 -8.21 5.35 14.37
N PHE A 254 -8.48 6.60 14.73
CA PHE A 254 -9.70 7.01 15.43
C PHE A 254 -10.94 6.76 14.56
N LEU A 255 -10.89 7.12 13.27
CA LEU A 255 -11.94 6.81 12.30
C LEU A 255 -12.17 5.30 12.17
N SER A 256 -11.08 4.50 12.13
CA SER A 256 -11.21 3.04 12.08
C SER A 256 -11.86 2.46 13.34
N LEU A 257 -11.56 2.97 14.54
CA LEU A 257 -12.17 2.48 15.77
C LEU A 257 -13.65 2.87 15.87
N ALA A 258 -14.00 4.07 15.40
CA ALA A 258 -15.39 4.49 15.30
C ALA A 258 -16.19 3.58 14.35
N ASP A 259 -15.59 3.15 13.24
CA ASP A 259 -16.19 2.16 12.34
C ASP A 259 -16.42 0.81 13.03
N LYS A 260 -15.44 0.30 13.79
CA LYS A 260 -15.58 -0.95 14.55
C LYS A 260 -16.71 -0.87 15.58
N LEU A 261 -16.82 0.24 16.30
CA LEU A 261 -17.90 0.47 17.26
C LEU A 261 -19.28 0.52 16.57
N HIS A 262 -19.39 1.28 15.48
CA HIS A 262 -20.62 1.37 14.69
C HIS A 262 -21.01 0.02 14.07
N LEU A 263 -20.03 -0.77 13.60
CA LEU A 263 -20.26 -2.11 13.08
C LEU A 263 -20.88 -3.01 14.16
N LYS A 264 -20.30 -3.05 15.35
CA LYS A 264 -20.82 -3.86 16.47
C LYS A 264 -22.23 -3.45 16.88
N TYR A 265 -22.50 -2.14 16.92
CA TYR A 265 -23.86 -1.64 17.11
C TYR A 265 -24.84 -2.19 16.05
N CYS A 266 -24.45 -2.20 14.76
CA CYS A 266 -25.31 -2.73 13.70
C CYS A 266 -25.53 -4.24 13.83
N GLU A 267 -24.51 -4.99 14.20
CA GLU A 267 -24.60 -6.45 14.41
C GLU A 267 -25.63 -6.76 15.51
N VAL A 268 -25.51 -6.10 16.67
CA VAL A 268 -26.33 -6.38 17.86
C VAL A 268 -27.71 -5.71 17.79
N VAL A 269 -27.75 -4.39 17.62
CA VAL A 269 -28.99 -3.61 17.74
C VAL A 269 -29.80 -3.65 16.45
N ARG A 270 -29.12 -3.59 15.31
CA ARG A 270 -29.77 -3.58 13.99
C ARG A 270 -29.84 -4.95 13.33
N LYS A 271 -29.57 -6.03 14.08
CA LYS A 271 -29.67 -7.43 13.61
C LYS A 271 -28.92 -7.64 12.29
N ASN A 272 -27.65 -7.26 12.25
CA ASN A 272 -26.77 -7.33 11.07
C ASN A 272 -27.16 -6.42 9.87
N SER A 273 -28.05 -5.44 10.07
CA SER A 273 -28.32 -4.41 9.06
C SER A 273 -27.19 -3.37 9.03
N ILE A 274 -26.11 -3.70 8.31
CA ILE A 274 -24.89 -2.89 8.21
C ILE A 274 -25.00 -1.94 7.00
N PRO A 275 -24.86 -0.61 7.19
CA PRO A 275 -24.94 0.36 6.10
C PRO A 275 -23.78 0.24 5.09
N PRO A 276 -23.90 0.83 3.89
CA PRO A 276 -22.82 0.86 2.90
C PRO A 276 -21.55 1.53 3.42
N GLN A 277 -21.69 2.59 4.20
CA GLN A 277 -20.61 3.30 4.89
C GLN A 277 -20.84 3.28 6.39
N LEU A 278 -19.75 3.12 7.15
CA LEU A 278 -19.72 3.24 8.60
C LEU A 278 -19.34 4.68 8.96
N VAL A 279 -19.35 5.02 10.25
CA VAL A 279 -19.37 6.41 10.69
C VAL A 279 -18.03 7.12 10.43
N GLY A 280 -16.92 6.40 10.57
CA GLY A 280 -15.57 6.86 10.32
C GLY A 280 -15.23 6.89 8.83
N ASN A 281 -15.47 5.80 8.08
CA ASN A 281 -15.16 5.80 6.65
C ASN A 281 -16.00 6.78 5.82
N ALA A 282 -17.21 7.12 6.28
CA ALA A 282 -18.00 8.20 5.68
C ALA A 282 -17.35 9.58 5.80
N LEU A 283 -16.45 9.76 6.76
CA LEU A 283 -15.76 11.03 7.04
C LEU A 283 -14.32 11.06 6.52
N MET A 284 -13.79 9.96 5.97
CA MET A 284 -12.39 9.90 5.52
C MET A 284 -12.07 10.95 4.46
N SER A 285 -12.93 11.14 3.46
CA SER A 285 -12.70 12.15 2.41
C SER A 285 -12.58 13.56 2.99
N THR A 286 -13.37 13.87 4.02
CA THR A 286 -13.27 15.15 4.76
C THR A 286 -12.00 15.18 5.58
N ALA A 287 -11.65 14.09 6.27
CA ALA A 287 -10.47 14.05 7.13
C ALA A 287 -9.17 14.26 6.34
N LEU A 288 -9.07 13.66 5.15
CA LEU A 288 -7.94 13.83 4.23
C LEU A 288 -7.76 15.26 3.69
N GLN A 289 -8.72 16.16 3.93
CA GLN A 289 -8.60 17.58 3.57
C GLN A 289 -8.53 18.44 4.82
N GLU A 290 -9.48 18.26 5.75
CA GLU A 290 -9.72 19.05 6.95
C GLU A 290 -9.94 18.10 8.16
N PRO A 291 -8.88 17.60 8.83
CA PRO A 291 -9.00 16.57 9.86
C PRO A 291 -9.75 17.06 11.11
N VAL A 292 -9.57 18.32 11.53
CA VAL A 292 -10.30 18.91 12.66
C VAL A 292 -11.80 18.93 12.41
N LYS A 293 -12.22 19.26 11.18
CA LYS A 293 -13.62 19.28 10.77
C LYS A 293 -14.21 17.87 10.77
N ALA A 294 -13.48 16.88 10.25
CA ALA A 294 -13.91 15.50 10.29
C ALA A 294 -14.09 14.98 11.73
N LEU A 295 -13.16 15.29 12.64
CA LEU A 295 -13.29 14.94 14.07
C LEU A 295 -14.49 15.62 14.72
N SER A 296 -14.74 16.88 14.39
CA SER A 296 -15.91 17.64 14.89
C SER A 296 -17.23 17.05 14.40
N MET A 297 -17.28 16.58 13.16
CA MET A 297 -18.45 15.84 12.65
C MET A 297 -18.60 14.47 13.31
N LEU A 298 -17.48 13.78 13.55
CA LEU A 298 -17.50 12.47 14.18
C LEU A 298 -17.98 12.54 15.63
N SER A 299 -17.56 13.55 16.39
CA SER A 299 -17.92 13.71 17.80
C SER A 299 -19.43 13.78 18.01
N GLN A 300 -20.19 14.30 17.03
CA GLN A 300 -21.64 14.29 17.04
C GLN A 300 -22.24 12.96 16.56
N ARG A 301 -21.66 12.39 15.49
CA ARG A 301 -22.21 11.18 14.83
C ARG A 301 -21.96 9.88 15.61
N ILE A 302 -20.95 9.84 16.48
CA ILE A 302 -20.58 8.64 17.23
C ILE A 302 -21.44 8.45 18.49
N LEU A 303 -22.13 9.50 18.96
CA LEU A 303 -22.87 9.52 20.24
C LEU A 303 -23.87 8.38 20.41
N PRO A 304 -24.71 8.01 19.41
CA PRO A 304 -25.65 6.90 19.57
C PRO A 304 -24.96 5.57 19.86
N TYR A 305 -23.79 5.34 19.25
CA TYR A 305 -23.04 4.10 19.41
C TYR A 305 -22.31 4.06 20.75
N GLN A 306 -21.80 5.21 21.22
CA GLN A 306 -21.22 5.33 22.56
C GLN A 306 -22.26 5.16 23.65
N ALA A 307 -23.44 5.79 23.50
CA ALA A 307 -24.54 5.66 24.44
C ALA A 307 -24.97 4.19 24.60
N TRP A 308 -25.17 3.48 23.48
CA TRP A 308 -25.43 2.05 23.51
C TRP A 308 -24.31 1.22 24.15
N ALA A 309 -23.05 1.50 23.79
CA ALA A 309 -21.90 0.77 24.34
C ALA A 309 -21.77 0.95 25.87
N ASN A 310 -22.27 2.06 26.41
CA ASN A 310 -22.33 2.30 27.85
C ASN A 310 -23.48 1.56 28.55
N THR A 311 -24.59 1.25 27.87
CA THR A 311 -25.70 0.50 28.46
C THR A 311 -25.50 -1.01 28.47
N LEU A 312 -24.54 -1.53 27.70
CA LEU A 312 -24.17 -2.96 27.72
C LEU A 312 -23.63 -3.39 29.09
N LYS A 313 -24.37 -4.26 29.77
CA LYS A 313 -24.01 -4.91 31.05
C LYS A 313 -23.79 -6.43 30.96
N GLU A 314 -24.42 -7.09 29.98
CA GLU A 314 -24.29 -8.52 29.71
C GLU A 314 -24.15 -8.79 28.20
N GLY A 315 -23.60 -9.96 27.83
CA GLY A 315 -23.45 -10.43 26.44
C GLY A 315 -22.00 -10.67 26.01
N GLU A 316 -21.81 -11.56 25.03
CA GLU A 316 -20.48 -11.99 24.54
C GLU A 316 -19.65 -10.83 23.95
N GLU A 317 -20.30 -9.80 23.40
CA GLU A 317 -19.66 -8.67 22.73
C GLU A 317 -19.14 -7.59 23.70
N ILE A 318 -19.43 -7.69 25.01
CA ILE A 318 -19.10 -6.63 25.98
C ILE A 318 -17.61 -6.33 26.05
N GLY A 319 -16.77 -7.38 26.11
CA GLY A 319 -15.34 -7.20 26.26
C GLY A 319 -14.77 -6.38 25.10
N LEU A 320 -15.19 -6.73 23.89
CA LEU A 320 -14.74 -6.07 22.67
C LEU A 320 -15.28 -4.63 22.55
N VAL A 321 -16.54 -4.39 22.89
CA VAL A 321 -17.13 -3.03 22.85
C VAL A 321 -16.49 -2.11 23.90
N LYS A 322 -16.28 -2.59 25.13
CA LYS A 322 -15.57 -1.82 26.17
C LYS A 322 -14.12 -1.57 25.78
N TYR A 323 -13.45 -2.54 25.14
CA TYR A 323 -12.12 -2.34 24.56
C TYR A 323 -12.11 -1.20 23.53
N PHE A 324 -13.06 -1.16 22.60
CA PHE A 324 -13.15 -0.07 21.63
C PHE A 324 -13.40 1.30 22.28
N LEU A 325 -14.26 1.39 23.30
CA LEU A 325 -14.47 2.63 24.04
C LEU A 325 -13.19 3.11 24.74
N LYS A 326 -12.45 2.18 25.37
CA LYS A 326 -11.18 2.49 26.01
C LYS A 326 -10.15 3.03 25.00
N GLU A 327 -9.98 2.35 23.88
CA GLU A 327 -9.03 2.78 22.83
C GLU A 327 -9.43 4.12 22.20
N LEU A 328 -10.73 4.37 22.01
CA LEU A 328 -11.23 5.68 21.57
C LEU A 328 -10.89 6.78 22.59
N GLY A 329 -11.06 6.50 23.89
CA GLY A 329 -10.66 7.42 24.96
C GLY A 329 -9.16 7.72 24.95
N GLU A 330 -8.32 6.67 24.92
CA GLU A 330 -6.86 6.81 24.90
C GLU A 330 -6.36 7.58 23.66
N LEU A 331 -6.95 7.33 22.48
CA LEU A 331 -6.62 8.10 21.28
C LEU A 331 -7.14 9.55 21.36
N SER A 332 -8.30 9.78 21.97
CA SER A 332 -8.82 11.13 22.16
C SER A 332 -7.91 11.95 23.08
N ASP A 333 -7.40 11.35 24.15
CA ASP A 333 -6.46 12.02 25.06
C ASP A 333 -5.14 12.34 24.35
N LYS A 334 -4.59 11.40 23.56
CA LYS A 334 -3.40 11.64 22.75
C LYS A 334 -3.61 12.75 21.71
N LEU A 335 -4.75 12.73 21.00
CA LEU A 335 -5.07 13.73 20.00
C LEU A 335 -5.27 15.13 20.60
N ARG A 336 -5.75 15.21 21.85
CA ARG A 336 -5.90 16.49 22.58
C ARG A 336 -4.55 17.16 22.83
N GLU A 337 -3.49 16.38 23.03
CA GLU A 337 -2.14 16.89 23.32
C GLU A 337 -1.35 17.27 22.06
N LEU A 338 -1.87 16.92 20.88
CA LEU A 338 -1.20 17.14 19.61
C LEU A 338 -1.83 18.29 18.84
N ASP A 339 -1.00 19.03 18.11
CA ASP A 339 -1.49 20.02 17.15
C ASP A 339 -1.96 19.30 15.88
N ILE A 340 -3.28 19.34 15.64
CA ILE A 340 -3.89 18.73 14.46
C ILE A 340 -3.99 19.84 13.40
N PRO A 341 -3.31 19.69 12.24
CA PRO A 341 -3.30 20.73 11.24
C PRO A 341 -4.71 20.98 10.70
N LEU A 342 -5.05 22.25 10.40
CA LEU A 342 -6.35 22.59 9.82
C LEU A 342 -6.55 21.99 8.42
N GLN A 343 -5.46 21.86 7.66
CA GLN A 343 -5.45 21.24 6.33
C GLN A 343 -4.40 20.14 6.27
N SER A 344 -4.73 19.02 5.62
CA SER A 344 -3.80 17.90 5.46
C SER A 344 -2.83 18.13 4.30
N THR A 345 -1.56 17.89 4.57
CA THR A 345 -0.51 17.72 3.55
C THR A 345 -0.63 16.37 2.85
N GLU A 346 0.20 16.09 1.83
CA GLU A 346 0.19 14.78 1.16
C GLU A 346 0.67 13.68 2.13
N GLU A 347 1.65 14.04 2.95
CA GLU A 347 2.22 13.21 4.00
C GLU A 347 1.17 12.82 5.03
N ASP A 348 0.38 13.80 5.49
CA ASP A 348 -0.74 13.57 6.41
C ASP A 348 -1.76 12.59 5.81
N LYS A 349 -2.11 12.78 4.53
CA LYS A 349 -3.07 11.90 3.83
C LYS A 349 -2.57 10.46 3.78
N ALA A 350 -1.29 10.23 3.45
CA ALA A 350 -0.70 8.89 3.43
C ALA A 350 -0.70 8.26 4.83
N GLN A 351 -0.26 9.00 5.85
CA GLN A 351 -0.24 8.54 7.24
C GLN A 351 -1.64 8.22 7.75
N MET A 352 -2.65 9.02 7.41
CA MET A 352 -4.04 8.81 7.80
C MET A 352 -4.62 7.53 7.18
N LEU A 353 -4.33 7.25 5.91
CA LEU A 353 -4.76 6.00 5.26
C LEU A 353 -4.08 4.77 5.90
N LEU A 354 -2.80 4.87 6.24
CA LEU A 354 -2.10 3.80 6.97
C LEU A 354 -2.69 3.61 8.37
N GLY A 355 -3.03 4.69 9.07
CA GLY A 355 -3.72 4.66 10.36
C GLY A 355 -5.08 3.99 10.30
N TYR A 356 -5.85 4.24 9.24
CA TYR A 356 -7.14 3.59 9.05
C TYR A 356 -7.04 2.07 8.84
N LEU A 357 -5.96 1.60 8.21
CA LEU A 357 -5.70 0.17 7.97
C LEU A 357 -4.94 -0.51 9.11
N ALA A 358 -4.38 0.26 10.06
CA ALA A 358 -3.52 -0.24 11.11
C ALA A 358 -4.25 -1.24 12.02
N TRP A 359 -3.55 -2.30 12.38
CA TRP A 359 -3.98 -3.25 13.39
C TRP A 359 -3.55 -2.80 14.77
N SER A 360 -4.36 -3.11 15.78
CA SER A 360 -3.94 -2.98 17.17
C SER A 360 -3.12 -4.21 17.54
N GLU A 361 -1.97 -4.01 18.17
CA GLU A 361 -1.08 -5.10 18.64
C GLU A 361 -1.75 -5.99 19.69
N LYS A 362 -2.82 -5.49 20.35
CA LYS A 362 -3.59 -6.24 21.35
C LYS A 362 -4.70 -7.12 20.76
N THR A 363 -4.91 -7.12 19.45
CA THR A 363 -5.88 -8.00 18.78
C THR A 363 -5.32 -9.42 18.53
N ASN A 364 -4.39 -9.86 19.37
CA ASN A 364 -3.60 -11.09 19.19
C ASN A 364 -4.26 -12.37 19.72
N ASP A 365 -5.55 -12.31 20.08
CA ASP A 365 -6.32 -13.48 20.52
C ASP A 365 -7.32 -13.92 19.44
#